data_AF-A0A0L0WCY3-F1
#
_entry.id   AF-A0A0L0WCY3-F1
#
_cell.length_a   1.000
_cell.length_b   1.000
_cell.length_c   1.000
_cell.angle_alpha   90.00
_cell.angle_beta   90.00
_cell.angle_gamma   90.00
#
_symmetry.space_group_name_H-M   'P 1'
#
loop_
_entity.id
_entity.type
_entity.pdbx_description
1 polymer ?
#
loop_
_entity_poly.entity_id
_entity_poly.type
_entity_poly.pdbx_seq_one_letter_code
_entity_poly.pdbx_strand_id
1 'polypeptide(L)'
;MIERIKIRLNITDTTKDTLLNELITSACDSIMLRVGVTVFPRILESIAVETVIAMYNRLGSEGLESERIDVITNDFINDLLEPYQEQLESFKVGLKDIDENATGAGTGGVIFY
;
A
#
# COMPACT_ATOMS: atom_id res chain seq x y z
N MET A 1 0.75 -5.93 10.11
CA MET A 1 1.34 -4.62 9.75
C MET A 1 1.56 -3.70 10.94
N ILE A 2 0.52 -3.40 11.73
CA ILE A 2 0.60 -2.38 12.79
C ILE A 2 1.68 -2.64 13.86
N GLU A 3 1.88 -3.89 14.29
CA GLU A 3 2.94 -4.24 15.24
C GLU A 3 4.35 -3.96 14.69
N ARG A 4 4.60 -4.25 13.41
CA ARG A 4 5.89 -3.95 12.76
C ARG A 4 6.17 -2.45 12.76
N ILE A 5 5.12 -1.64 12.56
CA ILE A 5 5.22 -0.18 12.56
C ILE A 5 5.49 0.34 13.97
N LYS A 6 4.76 -0.14 14.98
CA LYS A 6 4.98 0.21 16.40
C LYS A 6 6.40 -0.11 16.87
N ILE A 7 6.92 -1.29 16.51
CA ILE A 7 8.29 -1.69 16.82
C ILE A 7 9.30 -0.72 16.22
N ARG A 8 9.13 -0.33 14.94
CA ARG A 8 10.03 0.59 14.25
C ARG A 8 9.93 2.03 14.75
N LEU A 9 8.74 2.48 15.17
CA LEU A 9 8.49 3.80 15.73
C LEU A 9 8.77 3.89 17.24
N ASN A 10 9.16 2.78 17.88
CA ASN A 10 9.34 2.67 19.32
C ASN A 10 8.09 3.07 20.12
N ILE A 11 6.89 2.84 19.56
CA ILE A 11 5.61 3.13 20.20
C ILE A 11 5.24 1.93 21.06
N THR A 12 5.23 2.12 22.38
CA THR A 12 4.81 1.10 23.36
C THR A 12 3.34 1.18 23.72
N ASP A 13 2.70 2.30 23.42
CA ASP A 13 1.34 2.63 23.83
C ASP A 13 0.32 2.45 22.70
N THR A 14 -0.94 2.21 23.06
CA THR A 14 -2.06 2.05 22.11
C THR A 14 -2.76 3.37 21.75
N THR A 15 -2.27 4.50 22.25
CA THR A 15 -2.88 5.83 22.04
C THR A 15 -2.87 6.28 20.58
N LYS A 16 -2.03 5.67 19.74
CA LYS A 16 -1.87 5.99 18.32
C LYS A 16 -2.38 4.89 17.39
N ASP A 17 -2.97 3.81 17.91
CA ASP A 17 -3.46 2.70 17.08
C ASP A 17 -4.49 3.14 16.04
N THR A 18 -5.44 3.98 16.44
CA THR A 18 -6.48 4.48 15.53
C THR A 18 -5.87 5.25 14.37
N LEU A 19 -4.92 6.15 14.66
CA LEU A 19 -4.17 6.91 13.65
C LEU A 19 -3.36 5.99 12.75
N LEU A 20 -2.61 5.05 13.33
CA LEU A 20 -1.80 4.09 12.59
C LEU A 20 -2.65 3.25 11.64
N ASN A 21 -3.83 2.80 12.07
CA ASN A 21 -4.74 2.03 11.22
C ASN A 21 -5.29 2.86 10.06
N GLU A 22 -5.58 4.14 10.28
CA GLU A 22 -6.02 5.02 9.21
C GLU A 22 -4.90 5.21 8.17
N LEU A 23 -3.69 5.55 8.63
CA LEU A 23 -2.53 5.69 7.74
C LEU A 23 -2.24 4.41 6.94
N ILE A 24 -2.37 3.23 7.57
CA ILE A 24 -2.22 1.94 6.89
C ILE A 24 -3.28 1.79 5.79
N THR A 25 -4.52 2.16 6.07
CA THR A 25 -5.62 2.06 5.11
C THR A 25 -5.38 2.99 3.93
N SER A 26 -5.03 4.26 4.19
CA SER A 26 -4.74 5.27 3.17
C SER A 26 -3.52 4.89 2.29
N ALA A 27 -2.46 4.35 2.90
CA ALA A 27 -1.29 3.84 2.17
C ALA A 27 -1.62 2.62 1.31
N CYS A 28 -2.36 1.64 1.86
CA CYS A 28 -2.79 0.47 1.11
C CYS A 28 -3.69 0.85 -0.06
N ASP A 29 -4.66 1.74 0.15
CA ASP A 29 -5.61 2.17 -0.89
C ASP A 29 -4.87 2.82 -2.06
N SER A 30 -3.94 3.73 -1.78
CA SER A 30 -3.12 4.39 -2.81
C SER A 30 -2.25 3.39 -3.57
N ILE A 31 -1.63 2.42 -2.89
CA ILE A 31 -0.84 1.36 -3.54
C ILE A 31 -1.72 0.48 -4.41
N MET A 32 -2.90 0.08 -3.92
CA MET A 32 -3.85 -0.76 -4.65
C MET A 32 -4.39 -0.05 -5.90
N LEU A 33 -4.78 1.22 -5.79
CA LEU A 33 -5.17 2.08 -6.91
C LEU A 33 -4.07 2.16 -7.97
N ARG A 34 -2.81 2.26 -7.54
CA ARG A 34 -1.66 2.43 -8.43
C ARG A 34 -1.29 1.15 -9.17
N VAL A 35 -1.23 0.03 -8.47
CA VAL A 35 -0.93 -1.28 -9.05
C VAL A 35 -2.13 -1.82 -9.84
N GLY A 36 -3.34 -1.39 -9.48
CA GLY A 36 -4.60 -1.85 -10.08
C GLY A 36 -5.05 -3.21 -9.52
N VAL A 37 -4.74 -3.49 -8.25
CA VAL A 37 -5.08 -4.75 -7.59
C VAL A 37 -6.20 -4.54 -6.58
N THR A 38 -7.13 -5.50 -6.52
CA THR A 38 -8.21 -5.52 -5.54
C THR A 38 -7.81 -6.15 -4.20
N VAL A 39 -6.71 -6.91 -4.20
CA VAL A 39 -6.17 -7.59 -3.03
C VAL A 39 -4.76 -7.10 -2.79
N PHE A 40 -4.49 -6.61 -1.58
CA PHE A 40 -3.18 -6.12 -1.20
C PHE A 40 -2.17 -7.29 -1.08
N PRO A 41 -1.12 -7.33 -1.94
CA PRO A 41 -0.17 -8.43 -1.95
C PRO A 41 0.86 -8.29 -0.81
N ARG A 42 1.20 -9.41 -0.17
CA ARG A 42 2.13 -9.45 0.98
C ARG A 42 3.52 -8.91 0.66
N ILE A 43 3.95 -8.96 -0.60
CA ILE A 43 5.26 -8.43 -1.01
C ILE A 43 5.33 -6.91 -0.88
N LEU A 44 4.19 -6.21 -1.04
CA LEU A 44 4.08 -4.76 -0.87
C LEU A 44 3.89 -4.36 0.60
N GLU A 45 3.70 -5.32 1.50
CA GLU A 45 3.55 -5.07 2.94
C GLU A 45 4.74 -4.30 3.51
N SER A 46 5.95 -4.63 3.09
CA SER A 46 7.15 -3.91 3.55
C SER A 46 7.16 -2.46 3.07
N ILE A 47 6.77 -2.21 1.81
CA ILE A 47 6.70 -0.85 1.25
C ILE A 47 5.64 -0.04 1.99
N ALA A 48 4.43 -0.58 2.12
CA ALA A 48 3.36 0.09 2.86
C ALA A 48 3.73 0.38 4.32
N VAL A 49 4.44 -0.53 5.00
CA VAL A 49 4.96 -0.28 6.35
C VAL A 49 5.93 0.91 6.36
N GLU A 50 6.83 1.01 5.38
CA GLU A 50 7.78 2.14 5.27
C GLU A 50 7.07 3.46 4.95
N THR A 51 6.09 3.44 4.03
CA THR A 51 5.28 4.62 3.70
C THR A 51 4.54 5.12 4.93
N VAL A 52 3.90 4.23 5.72
CA VAL A 52 3.19 4.61 6.95
C VAL A 52 4.14 5.20 7.99
N ILE A 53 5.34 4.64 8.15
CA ILE A 53 6.35 5.20 9.06
C ILE A 53 6.76 6.60 8.63
N ALA A 54 6.95 6.83 7.32
CA ALA A 54 7.28 8.14 6.79
C ALA A 54 6.15 9.16 6.99
N MET A 55 4.89 8.75 6.75
CA MET A 55 3.70 9.57 7.03
C MET A 55 3.63 9.96 8.51
N TYR A 56 3.82 8.97 9.41
CA TYR A 56 3.77 9.20 10.84
C TYR A 56 4.88 10.13 11.33
N ASN A 57 6.11 9.95 10.86
CA ASN A 57 7.24 10.82 11.22
C ASN A 57 7.02 12.26 10.74
N ARG A 58 6.42 12.45 9.55
CA ARG A 58 6.09 13.77 9.01
C ARG A 58 4.98 14.44 9.81
N LEU A 59 3.89 13.71 10.08
CA LEU A 59 2.76 14.18 10.88
C LEU A 59 3.19 14.51 12.32
N GLY A 60 4.08 13.70 12.90
CA GLY A 60 4.68 13.97 14.20
C GLY A 60 5.58 15.21 14.22
N SER A 61 6.28 15.50 13.12
CA SER A 61 7.15 16.68 12.98
C SER A 61 6.35 17.98 12.80
N GLU A 62 5.18 17.91 12.17
CA GLU A 62 4.31 19.08 11.92
C GLU A 62 3.30 19.35 13.05
N GLY A 63 3.27 18.51 14.08
CA GLY A 63 2.26 18.55 15.13
C GLY A 63 1.12 17.59 14.80
N LEU A 64 0.81 16.71 15.76
CA LEU A 64 -0.23 15.68 15.66
C LEU A 64 -1.63 16.31 15.76
N GLU A 65 -1.96 17.19 14.82
CA GLU A 65 -3.31 17.73 14.68
C GLU A 65 -4.13 16.73 13.85
N SER A 66 -5.20 16.20 14.44
CA SER A 66 -6.03 15.18 13.77
C SER A 66 -6.68 15.69 12.47
N GLU A 67 -6.82 17.00 12.30
CA GLU A 67 -7.28 17.63 11.05
C GLU A 67 -6.32 17.42 9.88
N ARG A 68 -5.01 17.26 10.11
CA ARG A 68 -4.05 17.04 9.02
C ARG A 68 -4.03 15.61 8.49
N ILE A 69 -4.53 14.65 9.26
CA ILE A 69 -4.54 13.25 8.85
C ILE A 69 -5.48 13.06 7.65
N ASP A 70 -6.65 13.70 7.70
CA ASP A 70 -7.63 13.74 6.60
C ASP A 70 -7.09 14.51 5.37
N VAL A 71 -6.13 15.43 5.59
CA VAL A 71 -5.46 16.23 4.56
C VAL A 71 -4.18 15.54 4.05
N ILE A 72 -3.93 14.27 4.39
CA ILE A 72 -2.90 13.50 3.69
C ILE A 72 -3.38 13.27 2.26
N THR A 73 -2.95 14.18 1.38
CA THR A 73 -3.36 14.17 -0.01
C THR A 73 -2.67 13.01 -0.72
N ASN A 74 -3.35 12.38 -1.68
CA ASN A 74 -2.80 11.29 -2.49
C ASN A 74 -1.44 11.65 -3.12
N ASP A 75 -1.22 12.93 -3.44
CA ASP A 75 0.06 13.49 -3.91
C ASP A 75 1.23 13.24 -2.96
N PHE A 76 1.01 13.39 -1.65
CA PHE A 76 2.04 13.14 -0.63
C PHE A 76 2.40 11.65 -0.55
N ILE A 77 1.39 10.79 -0.63
CA ILE A 77 1.59 9.35 -0.67
C ILE A 77 2.35 8.97 -1.95
N ASN A 78 2.06 9.62 -3.07
CA ASN A 78 2.74 9.41 -4.33
C ASN A 78 4.22 9.81 -4.30
N ASP A 79 4.57 10.91 -3.64
CA ASP A 79 5.97 11.33 -3.42
C ASP A 79 6.74 10.29 -2.59
N LEU A 80 6.14 9.79 -1.50
CA LEU A 80 6.74 8.74 -0.68
C LEU A 80 6.88 7.40 -1.42
N LEU A 81 5.97 7.11 -2.35
CA LEU A 81 5.99 5.91 -3.17
C LEU A 81 6.87 6.07 -4.41
N GLU A 82 7.32 7.27 -4.76
CA GLU A 82 8.17 7.57 -5.92
C GLU A 82 9.38 6.65 -6.07
N PRO A 83 10.22 6.45 -5.04
CA PRO A 83 11.38 5.54 -5.14
C PRO A 83 10.98 4.07 -5.32
N TYR A 84 9.76 3.70 -4.94
CA TYR A 84 9.24 2.34 -5.06
C TYR A 84 8.42 2.12 -6.35
N GLN A 85 8.23 3.15 -7.17
CA GLN A 85 7.42 3.06 -8.40
C GLN A 85 7.94 2.00 -9.35
N GLU A 86 9.25 1.88 -9.53
CA GLU A 86 9.86 0.87 -10.39
C GLU A 86 9.53 -0.55 -9.92
N GLN A 87 9.51 -0.78 -8.59
CA GLN A 87 9.15 -2.07 -8.00
C GLN A 87 7.65 -2.36 -8.15
N LEU A 88 6.80 -1.35 -7.96
CA LEU A 88 5.35 -1.45 -8.13
C LEU A 88 4.97 -1.76 -9.59
N GLU A 89 5.59 -1.07 -10.53
CA GLU A 89 5.39 -1.30 -11.96
C GLU A 89 5.95 -2.67 -12.39
N SER A 90 7.13 -3.07 -11.89
CA SER A 90 7.66 -4.42 -12.13
C SER A 90 6.73 -5.51 -11.61
N PHE A 91 6.11 -5.30 -10.44
CA PHE A 91 5.14 -6.23 -9.86
C PHE A 91 3.85 -6.30 -10.70
N LYS A 92 3.37 -5.15 -11.19
CA LYS A 92 2.22 -5.05 -12.09
C LYS A 92 2.45 -5.74 -13.44
N VAL A 93 3.65 -5.60 -14.00
CA VAL A 93 4.08 -6.31 -15.22
C VAL A 93 4.14 -7.81 -14.96
N GLY A 94 4.72 -8.24 -13.82
CA GLY A 94 4.72 -9.64 -13.42
C GLY A 94 3.30 -10.23 -13.25
N LEU A 95 2.34 -9.44 -12.77
CA LEU A 95 0.93 -9.84 -12.70
C LEU A 95 0.28 -10.00 -14.07
N LYS A 96 0.56 -9.09 -15.01
CA LYS A 96 0.08 -9.20 -16.40
C LYS A 96 0.68 -10.41 -17.10
N ASP A 97 1.97 -10.68 -16.90
CA ASP A 97 2.65 -11.84 -17.50
C ASP A 97 2.03 -13.16 -17.02
N ILE A 98 1.60 -13.25 -15.76
CA ILE A 98 0.88 -14.42 -15.23
C ILE A 98 -0.52 -14.55 -15.85
N ASP A 99 -1.26 -13.46 -16.04
CA ASP A 99 -2.60 -13.48 -16.65
C ASP A 99 -2.54 -13.80 -18.16
N GLU A 100 -1.55 -13.25 -18.88
CA GLU A 100 -1.31 -13.53 -20.31
C GLU A 100 -0.80 -14.96 -20.53
N ASN A 101 0.01 -15.51 -19.62
CA ASN A 101 0.47 -16.90 -19.70
C ASN A 101 -0.59 -17.91 -19.22
N ALA A 102 -1.49 -17.52 -18.31
CA ALA A 102 -2.64 -18.35 -17.92
C ALA A 102 -3.74 -18.40 -18.99
N THR A 103 -3.87 -17.35 -19.81
CA THR A 103 -4.84 -17.30 -20.93
C THR A 103 -4.30 -17.96 -22.21
N GLY A 104 -3.01 -18.34 -22.24
CA GLY A 104 -2.35 -19.04 -23.34
C GLY A 104 -2.65 -20.55 -23.46
N ALA A 105 -3.41 -21.15 -22.54
CA ALA A 105 -3.73 -22.58 -22.57
C ALA A 105 -5.22 -22.84 -22.29
N GLY A 106 -6.03 -22.87 -23.35
CA GLY A 106 -7.33 -23.55 -23.31
C GLY A 106 -8.52 -22.76 -23.84
N THR A 107 -8.50 -22.30 -25.09
CA THR A 107 -9.73 -22.09 -25.87
C THR A 107 -10.34 -23.45 -26.25
N GLY A 108 -10.69 -24.26 -25.25
CA GLY A 108 -11.56 -25.41 -25.41
C GLY A 108 -13.00 -24.90 -25.39
N GLY A 109 -13.52 -24.56 -26.57
CA GLY A 109 -14.91 -24.16 -26.74
C GLY A 109 -15.84 -25.26 -26.20
N VAL A 110 -16.55 -24.95 -25.11
CA VAL A 110 -17.59 -25.83 -24.59
C VAL A 110 -18.84 -25.59 -25.44
N ILE A 111 -19.09 -26.53 -26.36
CA ILE A 111 -20.32 -26.61 -27.14
C ILE A 111 -21.45 -26.98 -26.18
N PHE A 112 -22.45 -26.11 -26.06
CA PHE A 112 -23.75 -26.46 -25.49
C PHE A 112 -24.69 -26.83 -26.65
N TYR A 113 -25.06 -28.11 -26.75
CA TYR A 113 -26.31 -28.60 -27.35
C TYR A 113 -26.69 -29.93 -26.71
#